data_AF-A0A2P4UN12-F1
#
_entry.id   AF-A0A2P4UN12-F1
#
_cell.length_a   1.000
_cell.length_b   1.000
_cell.length_c   1.000
_cell.angle_alpha   90.00
_cell.angle_beta   90.00
_cell.angle_gamma   90.00
#
_symmetry.space_group_name_H-M   'P 1'
#
loop_
_entity.id
_entity.type
_entity.pdbx_description
1 polymer ?
#
loop_
_entity_poly.entity_id
_entity_poly.type
_entity_poly.pdbx_seq_one_letter_code
_entity_poly.pdbx_strand_id
1 'polypeptide(L)'
;MCVIAGPAAKRAEAQGFGKCRTTFSITRSMFSDAQLAALRTATVNKAMVTKRANGDVDVPARAVVAATRFTAHDLSDLTLSYRHGDWFIVD
;
A
#
# COMPACT_ATOMS: atom_id res chain seq x y z
N MET A 1 6.97 -8.45 -0.98
CA MET A 1 6.68 -7.12 -0.40
C MET A 1 7.88 -6.51 0.33
N CYS A 2 8.50 -7.17 1.33
CA CYS A 2 9.72 -6.61 1.99
C CYS A 2 10.93 -6.42 1.07
N VAL A 3 11.02 -7.12 -0.07
CA VAL A 3 12.08 -6.88 -1.07
C VAL A 3 11.82 -5.58 -1.85
N ILE A 4 10.56 -5.30 -2.19
CA ILE A 4 10.13 -4.10 -2.92
C ILE A 4 10.16 -2.88 -2.00
N ALA A 5 9.66 -3.04 -0.77
CA ALA A 5 9.68 -2.00 0.27
C ALA A 5 11.01 -1.95 1.04
N GLY A 6 12.04 -2.70 0.63
CA GLY A 6 13.25 -2.97 1.42
C GLY A 6 14.00 -1.71 1.90
N PRO A 7 14.27 -0.72 1.04
CA PRO A 7 14.91 0.52 1.46
C PRO A 7 14.07 1.34 2.46
N ALA A 8 12.75 1.43 2.25
CA ALA A 8 11.85 2.13 3.17
C ALA A 8 11.75 1.38 4.52
N ALA A 9 11.63 0.06 4.48
CA ALA A 9 11.55 -0.78 5.67
C ALA A 9 12.86 -0.76 6.49
N LYS A 10 14.03 -0.69 5.85
CA LYS A 10 15.31 -0.47 6.56
C LYS A 10 15.37 0.88 7.29
N ARG A 11 14.86 1.94 6.66
CA ARG A 11 14.76 3.27 7.29
C ARG A 11 13.80 3.25 8.48
N ALA A 12 12.63 2.63 8.32
CA ALA A 12 11.68 2.47 9.42
C ALA A 12 12.25 1.60 10.56
N GLU A 13 12.97 0.52 10.23
CA GLU A 13 13.67 -0.31 11.23
C GLU A 13 14.69 0.53 12.02
N ALA A 14 15.48 1.38 11.35
CA ALA A 14 16.42 2.29 12.00
C ALA A 14 15.74 3.36 12.90
N GLN A 15 14.46 3.65 12.66
CA GLN A 15 13.63 4.54 13.48
C GLN A 15 12.90 3.81 14.61
N GLY A 16 13.15 2.51 14.81
CA GLY A 16 12.59 1.73 15.91
C GLY A 16 11.27 1.02 15.59
N PHE A 17 10.79 1.04 14.33
CA PHE A 17 9.55 0.36 13.93
C PHE A 17 9.67 -1.18 13.82
N GLY A 18 10.86 -1.73 14.12
CA GLY A 18 11.15 -3.16 14.07
C GLY A 18 11.47 -3.68 12.67
N LYS A 19 11.86 -4.95 12.58
CA LYS A 19 12.22 -5.61 11.32
C LYS A 19 11.00 -5.71 10.39
N CYS A 20 11.18 -5.42 9.10
CA CYS A 20 10.12 -5.50 8.08
C CYS A 20 9.24 -6.75 8.21
N ARG A 21 9.87 -7.92 8.36
CA ARG A 21 9.16 -9.21 8.44
C ARG A 21 8.28 -9.31 9.68
N THR A 22 8.73 -8.76 10.81
CA THR A 22 7.95 -8.73 12.07
C THR A 22 6.79 -7.75 11.94
N THR A 23 7.06 -6.52 11.53
CA THR A 23 6.05 -5.47 11.37
C THR A 23 5.00 -5.89 10.34
N PHE A 24 5.42 -6.51 9.23
CA PHE A 24 4.50 -7.01 8.22
C PHE A 24 3.62 -8.17 8.71
N SER A 25 4.15 -9.07 9.54
CA SER A 25 3.31 -10.10 10.18
C SER A 25 2.27 -9.48 11.11
N ILE A 26 2.64 -8.43 11.86
CA ILE A 26 1.70 -7.70 12.72
C ILE A 26 0.62 -7.02 11.87
N THR A 27 1.00 -6.26 10.84
CA THR A 27 0.04 -5.62 9.92
C THR A 27 -0.87 -6.64 9.25
N ARG A 28 -0.34 -7.81 8.86
CA ARG A 28 -1.14 -8.87 8.26
C ARG A 28 -2.20 -9.42 9.21
N SER A 29 -1.92 -9.46 10.51
CA SER A 29 -2.88 -9.89 11.54
C SER A 29 -4.04 -8.92 11.76
N MET A 30 -3.95 -7.69 11.22
CA MET A 30 -5.04 -6.70 11.27
C MET A 30 -6.14 -6.98 10.23
N PHE A 31 -5.90 -7.88 9.26
CA PHE A 31 -6.87 -8.28 8.24
C PHE A 31 -7.45 -9.66 8.56
N SER A 32 -8.75 -9.83 8.30
CA SER A 32 -9.38 -11.15 8.30
C SER A 32 -8.85 -12.04 7.16
N ASP A 33 -9.00 -13.36 7.28
CA ASP A 33 -8.62 -14.30 6.22
C ASP A 33 -9.33 -14.00 4.89
N ALA A 34 -10.60 -13.59 4.94
CA ALA A 34 -11.36 -13.18 3.76
C ALA A 34 -10.76 -11.93 3.10
N GLN A 35 -10.33 -10.93 3.87
CA GLN A 35 -9.64 -9.74 3.34
C GLN A 35 -8.30 -10.10 2.72
N LEU A 36 -7.51 -10.96 3.37
CA LEU A 36 -6.22 -11.41 2.82
C LEU A 36 -6.38 -12.21 1.53
N ALA A 37 -7.43 -13.04 1.43
CA ALA A 37 -7.77 -13.74 0.21
C ALA A 37 -8.20 -12.76 -0.89
N ALA A 38 -9.04 -11.77 -0.56
CA ALA A 38 -9.49 -10.75 -1.49
C ALA A 38 -8.34 -9.88 -2.04
N LEU A 39 -7.33 -9.56 -1.22
CA LEU A 39 -6.16 -8.80 -1.66
C LEU A 39 -5.31 -9.52 -2.73
N ARG A 40 -5.35 -10.86 -2.80
CA ARG A 40 -4.59 -11.61 -3.80
C ARG A 40 -5.08 -11.40 -5.23
N THR A 41 -6.36 -11.06 -5.39
CA THR A 41 -7.00 -10.82 -6.68
C THR A 41 -7.48 -9.37 -6.84
N ALA A 42 -7.13 -8.50 -5.88
CA ALA A 42 -7.50 -7.11 -5.91
C ALA A 42 -6.88 -6.40 -7.12
N THR A 43 -7.66 -5.51 -7.72
CA THR A 43 -7.24 -4.64 -8.83
C THR A 43 -7.54 -3.19 -8.48
N VAL A 44 -7.03 -2.25 -9.28
CA VAL A 44 -7.29 -0.82 -9.09
C VAL A 44 -8.16 -0.31 -10.24
N ASN A 45 -9.30 0.30 -9.90
CA ASN A 45 -10.12 1.03 -10.86
C ASN A 45 -9.44 2.34 -11.26
N LYS A 46 -8.83 2.35 -12.45
CA LYS A 46 -8.08 3.50 -12.98
C LYS A 46 -8.92 4.76 -13.14
N ALA A 47 -10.24 4.66 -13.32
CA ALA A 47 -11.11 5.83 -13.45
C ALA A 47 -11.27 6.60 -12.12
N MET A 48 -10.91 5.98 -10.99
CA MET A 48 -10.97 6.57 -9.66
C MET A 48 -9.62 7.09 -9.16
N VAL A 49 -8.58 6.95 -9.99
CA VAL A 49 -7.21 7.38 -9.70
C VAL A 49 -6.99 8.75 -10.31
N THR A 50 -6.35 9.66 -9.56
CA THR A 50 -6.08 11.03 -10.04
C THR A 50 -4.60 11.24 -10.27
N LYS A 51 -4.23 11.71 -11.47
CA LYS A 51 -2.85 12.15 -11.74
C LYS A 51 -2.73 13.64 -11.42
N ARG A 52 -1.80 13.98 -10.53
CA ARG A 52 -1.46 15.36 -10.18
C ARG A 52 -0.58 16.01 -11.26
N ALA A 53 -0.54 17.34 -11.27
CA ALA A 53 0.25 18.11 -12.24
C ALA A 53 1.76 17.82 -12.18
N ASN A 54 2.28 17.48 -10.99
CA ASN A 54 3.68 17.11 -10.78
C ASN A 54 3.99 15.64 -11.16
N GLY A 55 3.02 14.89 -11.66
CA GLY A 55 3.18 13.49 -12.06
C GLY A 55 2.88 12.46 -10.96
N ASP A 56 2.62 12.90 -9.72
CA ASP A 56 2.18 12.01 -8.65
C ASP A 56 0.76 11.47 -8.92
N VAL A 57 0.42 10.35 -8.30
CA VAL A 57 -0.82 9.60 -8.55
C VAL A 57 -1.52 9.31 -7.24
N ASP A 58 -2.72 9.85 -7.06
CA ASP A 58 -3.58 9.60 -5.91
C ASP A 58 -4.43 8.35 -6.14
N VAL A 59 -4.29 7.38 -5.24
CA VAL A 59 -5.03 6.12 -5.25
C VAL A 59 -5.85 6.03 -3.97
N PRO A 60 -7.14 6.41 -4.00
CA PRO A 60 -7.98 6.27 -2.82
C PRO A 60 -8.29 4.79 -2.56
N ALA A 61 -8.45 4.38 -1.30
CA ALA A 61 -8.75 3.00 -0.91
C ALA A 61 -10.00 2.44 -1.63
N ARG A 62 -10.99 3.30 -1.87
CA ARG A 62 -12.22 2.94 -2.61
C ARG A 62 -11.99 2.61 -4.08
N ALA A 63 -10.82 2.94 -4.65
CA ALA A 63 -10.45 2.53 -6.00
C ALA A 63 -9.99 1.06 -6.06
N VAL A 64 -9.72 0.42 -4.91
CA VAL A 64 -9.36 -0.99 -4.84
C VAL A 64 -10.61 -1.84 -5.04
N VAL A 65 -10.63 -2.60 -6.13
CA VAL A 65 -11.71 -3.52 -6.49
C VAL A 65 -11.29 -4.92 -6.10
N ALA A 66 -12.01 -5.53 -5.16
CA ALA A 66 -11.79 -6.88 -4.68
C ALA A 66 -13.13 -7.54 -4.30
N ALA A 67 -13.11 -8.84 -4.01
CA ALA A 67 -14.30 -9.57 -3.58
C ALA A 67 -14.87 -9.05 -2.24
N THR A 68 -14.03 -8.40 -1.43
CA THR A 68 -14.41 -7.71 -0.19
C THR A 68 -14.20 -6.20 -0.38
N ARG A 69 -15.12 -5.40 0.17
CA ARG A 69 -14.99 -3.94 0.16
C ARG A 69 -13.97 -3.49 1.20
N PHE A 70 -13.04 -2.64 0.79
CA PHE A 70 -12.08 -1.98 1.69
C PHE A 70 -12.44 -0.52 1.90
N THR A 71 -12.09 0.00 3.07
CA THR A 71 -12.23 1.40 3.44
C THR A 71 -10.85 2.06 3.58
N ALA A 72 -10.83 3.38 3.75
CA ALA A 72 -9.61 4.10 4.08
C ALA A 72 -9.00 3.67 5.44
N HIS A 73 -9.80 3.10 6.35
CA HIS A 73 -9.25 2.53 7.59
C HIS A 73 -8.48 1.23 7.34
N ASP A 74 -8.86 0.47 6.31
CA ASP A 74 -8.22 -0.80 5.99
C ASP A 74 -6.94 -0.62 5.14
N LEU A 75 -6.98 0.26 4.12
CA LEU A 75 -5.91 0.37 3.12
C LEU A 75 -5.27 1.76 3.03
N SER A 76 -5.81 2.76 3.73
CA SER A 76 -5.50 4.19 3.55
C SER A 76 -5.73 4.70 2.12
N ASP A 77 -5.94 6.01 1.99
CA ASP A 77 -5.76 6.68 0.71
C ASP A 77 -4.27 6.97 0.56
N LEU A 78 -3.69 6.69 -0.61
CA LEU A 78 -2.25 6.84 -0.81
C LEU A 78 -1.87 7.68 -2.02
N THR A 79 -0.71 8.33 -1.95
CA THR A 79 -0.09 9.07 -3.05
C THR A 79 1.16 8.33 -3.53
N LEU A 80 1.21 7.99 -4.82
CA LEU A 80 2.37 7.38 -5.46
C LEU A 80 3.18 8.39 -6.27
N SER A 81 4.50 8.34 -6.13
CA SER A 81 5.45 9.12 -6.92
C SER A 81 6.40 8.17 -7.66
N TYR A 82 6.60 8.40 -8.96
CA TYR A 82 7.54 7.62 -9.76
C TYR A 82 8.92 8.28 -9.76
N ARG A 83 9.93 7.59 -9.21
CA ARG A 83 11.28 8.13 -9.03
C ARG A 83 12.31 7.05 -9.38
N HIS A 84 13.32 7.39 -10.17
CA HIS A 84 14.44 6.47 -10.47
C HIS A 84 14.04 5.08 -11.03
N GLY A 85 12.91 4.97 -11.73
CA GLY A 85 12.44 3.68 -12.27
C GLY A 85 11.48 2.91 -11.36
N ASP A 86 11.22 3.40 -10.15
CA ASP A 86 10.41 2.74 -9.13
C ASP A 86 9.26 3.63 -8.63
N TRP A 87 8.21 3.00 -8.09
CA TRP A 87 7.08 3.66 -7.45
C TRP A 87 7.25 3.72 -5.93
N PHE A 88 7.00 4.90 -5.35
CA PHE A 88 7.09 5.14 -3.91
C PHE A 88 5.78 5.71 -3.38
N ILE A 89 5.37 5.30 -2.19
CA ILE A 89 4.34 5.99 -1.40
C ILE A 89 4.99 7.24 -0.79
N VAL A 90 4.35 8.41 -0.90
CA VAL A 90 4.93 9.72 -0.53
C VAL A 90 4.02 10.63 0.31
N ASP A 91 2.88 10.12 0.76
CA ASP A 91 2.07 10.76 1.80
C ASP A 91 2.70 10.66 3.20
#